data_AF-A0A373BP42-F1
#
_entry.id   AF-A0A373BP42-F1
#
_cell.length_a   1.000
_cell.length_b   1.000
_cell.length_c   1.000
_cell.angle_alpha   90.00
_cell.angle_beta   90.00
_cell.angle_gamma   90.00
#
_symmetry.space_group_name_H-M   'P 1'
#
loop_
_entity.id
_entity.type
_entity.pdbx_description
1 polymer ?
#
loop_
_entity_poly.entity_id
_entity_poly.type
_entity_poly.pdbx_seq_one_letter_code
_entity_poly.pdbx_strand_id
1 'polypeptide(L)'
;MVYCDFSNSLYKYLDIYHNGLKKLANKEMQAIVGHLREMSDENQDEILTQFLSDYCDSDVWDTLKDRGNADIPYELKEYILMWITPRCEEKKMPECRWYYELFRNHKQGYQAAVKYLEIAYSSMKCDQKTIDLLFDSYLDILGWGAHHFPDGCIIEDNTIVDCFQKCEDILKEKTVSERLINQLNYYRILYECYNRYVDDGRKRKFEDYLNEAIIQFLYSRAFYYEK
;
A
#
# COMPACT_ATOMS: atom_id res chain seq x y z
N MET A 1 15.02 12.99 -24.04
CA MET A 1 13.68 12.36 -23.98
C MET A 1 12.78 13.33 -23.25
N VAL A 2 11.61 13.67 -23.79
CA VAL A 2 10.57 14.42 -23.05
C VAL A 2 9.52 13.44 -22.53
N TYR A 3 8.60 13.90 -21.67
CA TYR A 3 7.58 13.01 -21.08
C TYR A 3 6.78 12.23 -22.14
N CYS A 4 6.42 12.87 -23.26
CA CYS A 4 5.72 12.19 -24.36
C CYS A 4 6.51 11.01 -24.94
N ASP A 5 7.82 11.15 -25.11
CA ASP A 5 8.69 10.07 -25.59
C ASP A 5 8.75 8.90 -24.59
N PHE A 6 8.82 9.23 -23.29
CA PHE A 6 8.82 8.25 -22.20
C PHE A 6 7.51 7.46 -22.18
N SER A 7 6.37 8.15 -22.23
CA SER A 7 5.04 7.52 -22.27
C SER A 7 4.87 6.62 -23.50
N ASN A 8 5.30 7.07 -24.68
CA ASN A 8 5.28 6.24 -25.90
C ASN A 8 6.14 4.97 -25.74
N SER A 9 7.29 5.09 -25.07
CA SER A 9 8.15 3.94 -24.79
C SER A 9 7.52 2.97 -23.79
N LEU A 10 6.79 3.47 -22.79
CA LEU A 10 6.01 2.63 -21.87
C LEU A 10 4.86 1.90 -22.59
N TYR A 11 4.14 2.56 -23.50
CA TYR A 11 3.12 1.88 -24.31
C TYR A 11 3.71 0.78 -25.19
N LYS A 12 4.88 1.02 -25.80
CA LYS A 12 5.61 -0.02 -26.54
C LYS A 12 6.00 -1.19 -25.64
N TYR A 13 6.48 -0.92 -24.41
CA TYR A 13 6.75 -1.97 -23.42
C TYR A 13 5.49 -2.80 -23.13
N LEU A 14 4.36 -2.14 -22.88
CA LEU A 14 3.09 -2.79 -22.56
C LEU A 14 2.59 -3.67 -23.69
N ASP A 15 2.62 -3.19 -24.93
CA ASP A 15 2.23 -3.97 -26.11
C ASP A 15 3.05 -5.27 -26.23
N ILE A 16 4.37 -5.17 -26.10
CA ILE A 16 5.27 -6.34 -26.13
C ILE A 16 4.98 -7.29 -24.97
N TYR A 17 4.71 -6.75 -23.78
CA TYR A 17 4.40 -7.56 -22.59
C TYR A 17 3.08 -8.32 -22.75
N HIS A 18 2.02 -7.66 -23.22
CA HIS A 18 0.70 -8.25 -23.45
C HIS A 18 0.71 -9.31 -24.56
N ASN A 19 1.58 -9.15 -25.55
CA ASN A 19 1.86 -10.17 -26.57
C ASN A 19 2.69 -11.38 -26.05
N GLY A 20 2.97 -11.45 -24.75
CA GLY A 20 3.66 -12.57 -24.11
C GLY A 20 5.18 -12.56 -24.24
N LEU A 21 5.77 -11.53 -24.86
CA LEU A 21 7.21 -11.44 -25.15
C LEU A 21 8.00 -10.83 -23.97
N LYS A 22 7.86 -11.41 -22.78
CA LYS A 22 8.40 -10.86 -21.51
C LYS A 22 9.90 -10.55 -21.55
N LYS A 23 10.71 -11.41 -22.18
CA LYS A 23 12.17 -11.18 -22.32
C LYS A 23 12.48 -9.94 -23.16
N LEU A 24 11.71 -9.69 -24.21
CA LEU A 24 11.87 -8.52 -25.06
C LEU A 24 11.36 -7.27 -24.35
N ALA A 25 10.19 -7.34 -23.69
CA ALA A 25 9.67 -6.25 -22.89
C ALA A 25 10.69 -5.81 -21.83
N ASN A 26 11.33 -6.74 -21.13
CA ASN A 26 12.36 -6.41 -20.14
C ASN A 26 13.57 -5.69 -20.75
N LYS A 27 14.00 -6.05 -21.97
CA LYS A 27 15.08 -5.33 -22.68
C LYS A 27 14.66 -3.91 -23.04
N GLU A 28 13.42 -3.71 -23.48
CA GLU A 28 12.89 -2.38 -23.76
C GLU A 28 12.84 -1.53 -22.49
N MET A 29 12.42 -2.12 -21.36
CA MET A 29 12.44 -1.41 -20.07
C MET A 29 13.86 -1.02 -19.63
N GLN A 30 14.84 -1.90 -19.85
CA GLN A 30 16.25 -1.58 -19.59
C GLN A 30 16.74 -0.42 -20.47
N ALA A 31 16.33 -0.35 -21.73
CA ALA A 31 16.66 0.77 -22.61
C ALA A 31 16.00 2.08 -22.13
N ILE A 32 14.74 2.03 -21.72
CA ILE A 32 14.02 3.20 -21.15
C ILE A 32 14.77 3.74 -19.93
N VAL A 33 15.09 2.86 -18.97
CA VAL A 33 15.82 3.25 -17.75
C VAL A 33 17.25 3.69 -18.08
N GLY A 34 17.90 3.08 -19.06
CA GLY A 34 19.20 3.52 -19.59
C GLY A 34 19.16 4.97 -20.06
N HIS A 35 18.16 5.34 -20.88
CA HIS A 35 17.99 6.71 -21.32
C HIS A 35 17.72 7.68 -20.16
N LEU A 36 16.89 7.31 -19.18
CA LEU A 36 16.66 8.15 -18.01
C LEU A 36 17.96 8.45 -17.25
N ARG A 37 18.83 7.46 -17.07
CA ARG A 37 20.12 7.62 -16.38
C ARG A 37 21.10 8.55 -17.11
N GLU A 38 20.99 8.68 -18.43
CA GLU A 38 21.85 9.54 -19.25
C GLU A 38 21.37 11.00 -19.31
N MET A 39 20.17 11.28 -18.80
CA MET A 39 19.58 12.62 -18.79
C MET A 39 20.10 13.46 -17.62
N SER A 40 19.98 14.78 -17.72
CA SER A 40 20.20 15.67 -16.58
C SER A 40 19.17 15.45 -15.48
N ASP A 41 19.55 15.74 -14.23
CA ASP A 41 18.67 15.63 -13.06
C ASP A 41 17.35 16.40 -13.26
N GLU A 42 17.40 17.59 -13.84
CA GLU A 42 16.22 18.42 -14.14
C GLU A 42 15.22 17.70 -15.06
N ASN A 43 15.71 17.03 -16.11
CA ASN A 43 14.83 16.31 -17.03
C ASN A 43 14.36 14.97 -16.43
N GLN A 44 15.19 14.31 -15.61
CA GLN A 44 14.76 13.14 -14.85
C GLN A 44 13.61 13.51 -13.92
N ASP A 45 13.73 14.65 -13.23
CA ASP A 45 12.73 15.17 -12.30
C ASP A 45 11.41 15.50 -12.98
N GLU A 46 11.45 16.17 -14.13
CA GLU A 46 10.25 16.48 -14.89
C GLU A 46 9.51 15.20 -15.30
N ILE A 47 10.22 14.23 -15.87
CA ILE A 47 9.61 12.98 -16.33
C ILE A 47 9.06 12.15 -15.16
N LEU A 48 9.86 11.95 -14.10
CA LEU A 48 9.46 11.08 -13.00
C LEU A 48 8.37 11.72 -12.14
N THR A 49 8.40 13.03 -11.94
CA THR A 49 7.30 13.75 -11.28
C THR A 49 6.01 13.61 -12.06
N GLN A 50 6.04 13.84 -13.38
CA GLN A 50 4.82 13.71 -14.21
C GLN A 50 4.34 12.26 -14.25
N PHE A 51 5.24 11.29 -14.42
CA PHE A 51 4.89 9.87 -14.43
C PHE A 51 4.21 9.44 -13.12
N LEU A 52 4.79 9.82 -11.98
CA LEU A 52 4.26 9.44 -10.67
C LEU A 52 2.97 10.16 -10.34
N SER A 53 2.81 11.41 -10.76
CA SER A 53 1.52 12.10 -10.70
C SER A 53 0.47 11.34 -11.51
N ASP A 54 0.78 10.95 -12.74
CA ASP A 54 -0.15 10.22 -13.60
C ASP A 54 -0.46 8.81 -13.05
N TYR A 55 0.52 8.14 -12.44
CA TYR A 55 0.38 6.77 -11.94
C TYR A 55 -0.31 6.69 -10.58
N CYS A 56 0.10 7.54 -9.64
CA CYS A 56 -0.44 7.54 -8.28
C CYS A 56 -1.74 8.34 -8.24
N ASP A 57 -1.78 9.53 -8.83
CA ASP A 57 -2.84 10.52 -8.57
C ASP A 57 -3.91 10.59 -9.65
N SER A 58 -3.75 9.82 -10.72
CA SER A 58 -4.74 9.67 -11.78
C SER A 58 -4.88 8.21 -12.25
N ASP A 59 -5.73 8.02 -13.25
CA ASP A 59 -6.07 6.77 -13.91
C ASP A 59 -5.31 6.57 -15.25
N VAL A 60 -4.43 7.51 -15.63
CA VAL A 60 -3.69 7.49 -16.90
C VAL A 60 -2.91 6.18 -17.11
N TRP A 61 -2.33 5.63 -16.05
CA TRP A 61 -1.50 4.42 -16.10
C TRP A 61 -2.16 3.18 -15.50
N ASP A 62 -3.49 3.12 -15.44
CA ASP A 62 -4.20 1.93 -14.94
C ASP A 62 -3.85 0.65 -15.71
N THR A 63 -3.49 0.75 -16.99
CA THR A 63 -3.01 -0.39 -17.78
C THR A 63 -1.71 -1.01 -17.24
N LEU A 64 -0.91 -0.28 -16.46
CA LEU A 64 0.24 -0.86 -15.75
C LEU A 64 -0.21 -1.72 -14.56
N LYS A 65 -1.37 -1.40 -13.95
CA LYS A 65 -1.98 -2.17 -12.85
C LYS A 65 -2.66 -3.45 -13.35
N ASP A 66 -2.97 -3.54 -14.64
CA ASP A 66 -3.48 -4.78 -15.28
C ASP A 66 -2.38 -5.82 -15.56
N ARG A 67 -1.10 -5.48 -15.32
CA ARG A 67 -0.04 -6.49 -15.31
C ARG A 67 -0.37 -7.51 -14.23
N GLY A 68 -0.13 -8.80 -14.47
CA GLY A 68 -0.58 -9.87 -13.56
C GLY A 68 -0.08 -9.81 -12.10
N ASN A 69 0.81 -8.86 -11.76
CA ASN A 69 1.24 -8.55 -10.39
C ASN A 69 0.82 -7.15 -9.90
N ALA A 70 -0.01 -6.42 -10.67
CA ALA A 70 -0.53 -5.09 -10.43
C ALA A 70 0.52 -4.05 -9.98
N ASP A 71 1.70 -4.10 -10.61
CA ASP A 71 2.85 -3.30 -10.22
C ASP A 71 3.56 -2.73 -11.45
N ILE A 72 4.35 -1.68 -11.28
CA ILE A 72 5.21 -1.13 -12.33
C ILE A 72 6.35 -2.12 -12.69
N PRO A 73 6.98 -1.98 -13.87
CA PRO A 73 8.09 -2.85 -14.28
C PRO A 73 9.26 -2.78 -13.30
N TYR A 74 9.81 -3.94 -12.92
CA TYR A 74 10.82 -4.03 -11.85
C TYR A 74 12.02 -3.08 -12.04
N GLU A 75 12.62 -3.04 -13.24
CA GLU A 75 13.76 -2.15 -13.52
C GLU A 75 13.40 -0.67 -13.33
N LEU A 76 12.21 -0.25 -13.75
CA LEU A 76 11.71 1.10 -13.52
C LEU A 76 11.45 1.37 -12.04
N LYS A 77 10.90 0.37 -11.32
CA LYS A 77 10.63 0.46 -9.88
C LYS A 77 11.90 0.68 -9.06
N GLU A 78 12.96 -0.08 -9.36
CA GLU A 78 14.25 0.07 -8.69
C GLU A 78 14.88 1.43 -8.98
N TYR A 79 14.76 1.91 -10.23
CA TYR A 79 15.26 3.23 -10.59
C TYR A 79 14.47 4.36 -9.90
N ILE A 80 13.14 4.26 -9.85
CA ILE A 80 12.29 5.20 -9.10
C ILE A 80 12.65 5.17 -7.63
N LEU A 81 12.91 4.01 -7.03
CA LEU A 81 13.33 3.90 -5.63
C LEU A 81 14.57 4.75 -5.35
N MET A 82 15.58 4.67 -6.21
CA MET A 82 16.80 5.49 -6.11
C MET A 82 16.51 6.98 -6.21
N TRP A 83 15.61 7.37 -7.12
CA TRP A 83 15.24 8.76 -7.34
C TRP A 83 14.37 9.33 -6.21
N ILE A 84 13.39 8.59 -5.71
CA ILE A 84 12.39 9.11 -4.77
C ILE A 84 12.91 9.18 -3.33
N THR A 85 13.80 8.25 -2.94
CA THR A 85 14.34 8.17 -1.57
C THR A 85 14.96 9.48 -1.07
N PRO A 86 15.90 10.14 -1.78
CA PRO A 86 16.45 11.42 -1.32
C PRO A 86 15.40 12.52 -1.18
N ARG A 87 14.36 12.52 -2.04
CA ARG A 87 13.24 13.47 -1.97
C ARG A 87 12.40 13.25 -0.71
N CYS A 88 12.20 12.00 -0.32
CA CYS A 88 11.52 11.66 0.92
C CYS A 88 12.33 12.05 2.16
N GLU A 89 13.66 11.92 2.13
CA GLU A 89 14.53 12.41 3.22
C GLU A 89 14.50 13.95 3.32
N GLU A 90 14.32 14.64 2.20
CA GLU A 90 14.02 16.08 2.14
C GLU A 90 12.57 16.44 2.50
N LYS A 91 11.73 15.44 2.84
CA LYS A 91 10.32 15.58 3.21
C LYS A 91 9.46 16.23 2.11
N LYS A 92 9.80 16.00 0.85
CA LYS A 92 9.05 16.54 -0.29
C LYS A 92 7.68 15.88 -0.42
N MET A 93 6.71 16.70 -0.80
CA MET A 93 5.34 16.30 -1.09
C MET A 93 5.04 16.61 -2.55
N PRO A 94 4.39 15.69 -3.29
CA PRO A 94 3.74 14.44 -2.81
C PRO A 94 4.65 13.19 -2.72
N GLU A 95 5.96 13.32 -2.91
CA GLU A 95 6.90 12.18 -3.02
C GLU A 95 6.91 11.24 -1.81
N CYS A 96 6.81 11.77 -0.58
CA CYS A 96 6.65 10.93 0.62
C CYS A 96 5.40 10.03 0.57
N ARG A 97 4.28 10.53 0.04
CA ARG A 97 3.05 9.73 -0.16
C ARG A 97 3.25 8.72 -1.29
N TRP A 98 3.78 9.15 -2.43
CA TRP A 98 4.05 8.28 -3.58
C TRP A 98 4.98 7.12 -3.21
N TYR A 99 5.97 7.35 -2.34
CA TYR A 99 6.83 6.30 -1.82
C TYR A 99 6.02 5.18 -1.18
N TYR A 100 5.09 5.52 -0.29
CA TYR A 100 4.26 4.52 0.38
C TYR A 100 3.44 3.70 -0.61
N GLU A 101 2.77 4.38 -1.56
CA GLU A 101 1.92 3.72 -2.56
C GLU A 101 2.68 2.70 -3.42
N LEU A 102 3.91 3.04 -3.81
CA LEU A 102 4.75 2.16 -4.63
C LEU A 102 5.45 1.07 -3.83
N PHE A 103 5.90 1.37 -2.61
CA PHE A 103 6.91 0.58 -1.92
C PHE A 103 6.44 -0.09 -0.62
N ARG A 104 5.17 0.07 -0.19
CA ARG A 104 4.61 -0.61 0.99
C ARG A 104 4.77 -2.14 0.98
N ASN A 105 4.79 -2.75 -0.20
CA ASN A 105 4.98 -4.20 -0.40
C ASN A 105 6.35 -4.54 -1.03
N HIS A 106 7.26 -3.57 -1.15
CA HIS A 106 8.56 -3.77 -1.78
C HIS A 106 9.58 -4.36 -0.79
N LYS A 107 10.38 -5.34 -1.21
CA LYS A 107 11.34 -6.07 -0.36
C LYS A 107 12.27 -5.17 0.45
N GLN A 108 12.70 -4.05 -0.12
CA GLN A 108 13.59 -3.09 0.56
C GLN A 108 12.84 -1.86 1.06
N GLY A 109 11.85 -1.39 0.30
CA GLY A 109 11.19 -0.11 0.57
C GLY A 109 10.14 -0.18 1.68
N TYR A 110 9.60 -1.37 1.99
CA TYR A 110 8.53 -1.49 2.99
C TYR A 110 8.93 -0.96 4.37
N GLN A 111 10.22 -1.06 4.73
CA GLN A 111 10.75 -0.62 6.03
C GLN A 111 10.58 0.89 6.25
N ALA A 112 10.68 1.68 5.18
CA ALA A 112 10.57 3.14 5.25
C ALA A 112 9.19 3.67 4.82
N ALA A 113 8.36 2.82 4.22
CA ALA A 113 7.09 3.24 3.63
C ALA A 113 6.18 3.95 4.64
N VAL A 114 5.91 3.33 5.80
CA VAL A 114 5.05 3.93 6.83
C VAL A 114 5.68 5.21 7.40
N LYS A 115 6.99 5.21 7.65
CA LYS A 115 7.73 6.40 8.12
C LYS A 115 7.51 7.60 7.17
N TYR A 116 7.66 7.39 5.87
CA TYR A 116 7.46 8.49 4.91
C TYR A 116 5.99 8.89 4.79
N LEU A 117 5.05 7.96 4.94
CA LEU A 117 3.63 8.29 5.00
C LEU A 117 3.27 9.14 6.24
N GLU A 118 3.86 8.86 7.40
CA GLU A 118 3.70 9.68 8.62
C GLU A 118 4.30 11.09 8.44
N ILE A 119 5.42 11.20 7.73
CA ILE A 119 6.01 12.50 7.34
C ILE A 119 5.05 13.25 6.41
N ALA A 120 4.46 12.56 5.43
CA ALA A 120 3.46 13.15 4.54
C ALA A 120 2.25 13.64 5.32
N TYR A 121 1.74 12.84 6.26
CA TYR A 121 0.60 13.18 7.11
C TYR A 121 0.86 14.44 7.96
N SER A 122 2.08 14.56 8.49
CA SER A 122 2.51 15.70 9.31
C SER A 122 2.80 16.97 8.51
N SER A 123 2.80 16.90 7.18
CA SER A 123 3.10 18.04 6.31
C SER A 123 1.96 19.05 6.27
N MET A 124 2.30 20.34 6.13
CA MET A 124 1.33 21.39 5.81
C MET A 124 0.62 21.17 4.46
N LYS A 125 1.20 20.33 3.59
CA LYS A 125 0.63 19.94 2.29
C LYS A 125 -0.09 18.58 2.34
N CYS A 126 -0.40 18.05 3.53
CA CYS A 126 -1.14 16.80 3.69
C CYS A 126 -2.50 16.86 2.96
N ASP A 127 -2.71 15.92 2.04
CA ASP A 127 -3.93 15.79 1.24
C ASP A 127 -4.84 14.67 1.79
N GLN A 128 -6.10 14.63 1.33
CA GLN A 128 -7.07 13.63 1.79
C GLN A 128 -6.58 12.20 1.53
N LYS A 129 -5.89 11.99 0.41
CA LYS A 129 -5.34 10.69 0.04
C LYS A 129 -4.27 10.21 1.02
N THR A 130 -3.42 11.11 1.52
CA THR A 130 -2.44 10.83 2.57
C THR A 130 -3.12 10.37 3.86
N ILE A 131 -4.19 11.08 4.26
CA ILE A 131 -4.97 10.75 5.48
C ILE A 131 -5.59 9.37 5.33
N ASP A 132 -6.27 9.12 4.21
CA ASP A 132 -6.93 7.85 3.94
C ASP A 132 -5.93 6.69 3.88
N LEU A 133 -4.77 6.86 3.24
CA LEU A 133 -3.71 5.85 3.18
C LEU A 133 -3.12 5.53 4.55
N LEU A 134 -2.86 6.54 5.39
CA LEU A 134 -2.28 6.30 6.71
C LEU A 134 -3.29 5.57 7.60
N PHE A 135 -4.56 5.97 7.55
CA PHE A 135 -5.62 5.29 8.27
C PHE A 135 -5.78 3.83 7.81
N ASP A 136 -5.85 3.60 6.49
CA ASP A 136 -5.92 2.26 5.88
C ASP A 136 -4.73 1.39 6.29
N SER A 137 -3.54 1.96 6.43
CA SER A 137 -2.34 1.22 6.87
C SER A 137 -2.48 0.62 8.28
N TYR A 138 -3.17 1.31 9.21
CA TYR A 138 -3.45 0.77 10.54
C TYR A 138 -4.57 -0.28 10.50
N LEU A 139 -5.56 -0.11 9.63
CA LEU A 139 -6.59 -1.12 9.39
C LEU A 139 -6.01 -2.40 8.77
N ASP A 140 -5.04 -2.29 7.88
CA ASP A 140 -4.32 -3.43 7.30
C ASP A 140 -3.61 -4.26 8.37
N ILE A 141 -2.99 -3.60 9.37
CA ILE A 141 -2.35 -4.28 10.51
C ILE A 141 -3.39 -5.05 11.32
N LEU A 142 -4.55 -4.44 11.60
CA LEU A 142 -5.66 -5.11 12.29
C LEU A 142 -6.21 -6.30 11.46
N GLY A 143 -6.34 -6.14 10.15
CA GLY A 143 -6.71 -7.23 9.25
C GLY A 143 -5.72 -8.39 9.29
N TRP A 144 -4.42 -8.09 9.31
CA TRP A 144 -3.37 -9.09 9.44
C TRP A 144 -3.40 -9.79 10.81
N GLY A 145 -3.65 -9.05 11.89
CA GLY A 145 -3.81 -9.61 13.23
C GLY A 145 -4.95 -10.62 13.31
N ALA A 146 -6.09 -10.29 12.71
CA ALA A 146 -7.28 -11.13 12.67
C ALA A 146 -7.17 -12.32 11.68
N HIS A 147 -6.09 -12.43 10.90
CA HIS A 147 -5.96 -13.41 9.81
C HIS A 147 -6.11 -14.87 10.28
N HIS A 148 -5.69 -15.18 11.51
CA HIS A 148 -5.81 -16.51 12.11
C HIS A 148 -6.98 -16.65 13.10
N PHE A 149 -7.92 -15.71 13.13
CA PHE A 149 -9.10 -15.90 13.97
C PHE A 149 -9.91 -17.12 13.51
N PRO A 150 -10.41 -17.95 14.45
CA PRO A 150 -10.36 -17.76 15.90
C PRO A 150 -9.20 -18.50 16.60
N ASP A 151 -8.32 -19.15 15.85
CA ASP A 151 -7.28 -20.01 16.39
C ASP A 151 -6.23 -19.21 17.19
N GLY A 152 -5.90 -18.01 16.72
CA GLY A 152 -5.04 -17.05 17.41
C GLY A 152 -4.98 -15.68 16.72
N CYS A 153 -4.35 -14.71 17.39
CA CYS A 153 -4.02 -13.40 16.84
C CYS A 153 -2.55 -13.37 16.39
N ILE A 154 -2.27 -12.87 15.19
CA ILE A 154 -0.89 -12.81 14.67
C ILE A 154 -0.07 -11.68 15.33
N ILE A 155 -0.73 -10.60 15.72
CA ILE A 155 -0.09 -9.42 16.29
C ILE A 155 -0.27 -9.36 17.81
N GLU A 156 0.64 -8.67 18.47
CA GLU A 156 0.63 -8.45 19.93
C GLU A 156 -0.47 -7.48 20.37
N ASP A 157 -0.92 -7.61 21.63
CA ASP A 157 -1.98 -6.77 22.21
C ASP A 157 -1.66 -5.27 22.18
N ASN A 158 -0.39 -4.91 22.43
CA ASN A 158 0.09 -3.53 22.32
C ASN A 158 -0.14 -2.96 20.90
N THR A 159 0.08 -3.76 19.86
CA THR A 159 -0.02 -3.36 18.46
C THR A 159 -1.48 -3.13 18.10
N ILE A 160 -2.38 -3.96 18.62
CA ILE A 160 -3.84 -3.79 18.47
C ILE A 160 -4.27 -2.45 19.08
N VAL A 161 -3.88 -2.21 20.35
CA VAL A 161 -4.21 -0.99 21.07
C VAL A 161 -3.66 0.25 20.36
N ASP A 162 -2.40 0.19 19.94
CA ASP A 162 -1.75 1.29 19.23
C ASP A 162 -2.44 1.59 17.89
N CYS A 163 -2.81 0.57 17.10
CA CYS A 163 -3.51 0.77 15.83
C CYS A 163 -4.87 1.45 16.02
N PHE A 164 -5.68 0.99 16.99
CA PHE A 164 -6.95 1.64 17.31
C PHE A 164 -6.74 3.08 17.79
N GLN A 165 -5.76 3.31 18.67
CA GLN A 165 -5.46 4.64 19.18
C GLN A 165 -5.04 5.60 18.06
N LYS A 166 -4.19 5.15 17.14
CA LYS A 166 -3.77 5.94 15.97
C LYS A 166 -4.94 6.31 15.06
N CYS A 167 -5.86 5.38 14.81
CA CYS A 167 -7.08 5.68 14.06
C CYS A 167 -7.94 6.72 14.78
N GLU A 168 -8.11 6.60 16.10
CA GLU A 168 -8.87 7.58 16.90
C GLU A 168 -8.23 8.97 16.90
N ASP A 169 -6.91 9.05 16.95
CA ASP A 169 -6.22 10.33 16.92
C ASP A 169 -6.38 11.00 15.55
N ILE A 170 -6.33 10.26 14.45
CA ILE A 170 -6.64 10.78 13.12
C ILE A 170 -8.09 11.29 13.05
N LEU A 171 -9.07 10.55 13.60
CA LEU A 171 -10.49 10.95 13.60
C LEU A 171 -10.77 12.25 14.36
N LYS A 172 -9.96 12.56 15.39
CA LYS A 172 -10.08 13.82 16.15
C LYS A 172 -9.56 15.02 15.37
N GLU A 173 -8.59 14.80 14.49
CA GLU A 173 -7.83 15.88 13.84
C GLU A 173 -8.22 16.11 12.38
N LYS A 174 -8.69 15.06 11.70
CA LYS A 174 -8.88 15.03 10.25
C LYS A 174 -10.22 14.40 9.87
N THR A 175 -10.71 14.77 8.70
CA THR A 175 -11.84 14.07 8.08
C THR A 175 -11.33 12.79 7.43
N VAL A 176 -12.00 11.67 7.73
CA VAL A 176 -11.70 10.35 7.16
C VAL A 176 -12.91 9.87 6.39
N SER A 177 -12.71 9.15 5.30
CA SER A 177 -13.82 8.61 4.51
C SER A 177 -14.71 7.66 5.33
N GLU A 178 -16.03 7.73 5.10
CA GLU A 178 -17.02 6.88 5.79
C GLU A 178 -16.72 5.39 5.61
N ARG A 179 -16.20 5.00 4.44
CA ARG A 179 -15.75 3.63 4.15
C ARG A 179 -14.72 3.13 5.19
N LEU A 180 -13.70 3.94 5.46
CA LEU A 180 -12.64 3.59 6.41
C LEU A 180 -13.14 3.59 7.86
N ILE A 181 -14.02 4.53 8.22
CA ILE A 181 -14.67 4.56 9.53
C ILE A 181 -15.47 3.28 9.76
N ASN A 182 -16.23 2.83 8.76
CA ASN A 182 -16.98 1.58 8.84
C ASN A 182 -16.07 0.36 8.97
N GLN A 183 -14.91 0.34 8.30
CA GLN A 183 -13.91 -0.72 8.48
C GLN A 183 -13.27 -0.71 9.87
N LEU A 184 -12.99 0.46 10.45
CA LEU A 184 -12.51 0.56 11.84
C LEU A 184 -13.55 -0.04 12.80
N ASN A 185 -14.82 0.33 12.65
CA ASN A 185 -15.91 -0.18 13.46
C ASN A 185 -16.06 -1.70 13.33
N TYR A 186 -15.92 -2.23 12.11
CA TYR A 186 -15.89 -3.66 11.87
C TYR A 186 -14.78 -4.35 12.68
N TYR A 187 -13.54 -3.85 12.61
CA TYR A 187 -12.43 -4.45 13.37
C TYR A 187 -12.62 -4.31 14.87
N ARG A 188 -13.14 -3.20 15.38
CA ARG A 188 -13.48 -3.05 16.82
C ARG A 188 -14.36 -4.20 17.30
N ILE A 189 -15.46 -4.44 16.58
CA ILE A 189 -16.42 -5.50 16.92
C ILE A 189 -15.79 -6.89 16.76
N LEU A 190 -15.01 -7.11 15.69
CA LEU A 190 -14.35 -8.40 15.43
C LEU A 190 -13.37 -8.78 16.55
N TYR A 191 -12.53 -7.83 16.98
CA TYR A 191 -11.58 -8.04 18.08
C TYR A 191 -12.29 -8.22 19.42
N GLU A 192 -13.39 -7.50 19.67
CA GLU A 192 -14.22 -7.73 20.86
C GLU A 192 -14.80 -9.15 20.87
N CYS A 193 -15.31 -9.64 19.73
CA CYS A 193 -15.80 -11.01 19.59
C CYS A 193 -14.68 -12.02 19.89
N TYR A 194 -13.47 -11.80 19.37
CA TYR A 194 -12.33 -12.68 19.60
C TYR A 194 -11.93 -12.72 21.08
N ASN A 195 -11.84 -11.56 21.72
CA ASN A 195 -11.50 -11.46 23.14
C ASN A 195 -12.55 -12.18 24.01
N ARG A 196 -13.85 -11.96 23.75
CA ARG A 196 -14.93 -12.67 24.45
C ARG A 196 -14.85 -14.19 24.25
N TYR A 197 -14.54 -14.65 23.04
CA TYR A 197 -14.37 -16.07 22.74
C TYR A 197 -13.19 -16.68 23.50
N VAL A 198 -12.07 -15.97 23.60
CA VAL A 198 -10.89 -16.39 24.38
C VAL A 198 -11.20 -16.39 25.87
N ASP A 199 -11.84 -15.34 26.39
CA ASP A 199 -12.16 -15.17 27.82
C ASP A 199 -13.18 -16.20 28.33
N ASP A 200 -14.10 -16.66 27.48
CA ASP A 200 -15.01 -17.77 27.79
C ASP A 200 -14.28 -19.13 27.86
N GLY A 201 -13.00 -19.18 27.51
CA GLY A 201 -12.23 -20.42 27.42
C GLY A 201 -12.64 -21.24 26.20
N ARG A 202 -13.09 -20.57 25.12
CA ARG A 202 -13.41 -21.20 23.83
C ARG A 202 -14.50 -22.29 23.91
N LYS A 203 -15.48 -22.13 24.81
CA LYS A 203 -16.55 -23.13 25.04
C LYS A 203 -17.61 -23.14 23.96
N ARG A 204 -17.94 -21.97 23.41
CA ARG A 204 -18.89 -21.78 22.30
C ARG A 204 -18.15 -21.63 20.97
N LYS A 205 -18.85 -21.76 19.85
CA LYS A 205 -18.22 -21.54 18.54
C LYS A 205 -17.95 -20.06 18.34
N PHE A 206 -16.88 -19.71 17.64
CA PHE A 206 -16.58 -18.30 17.37
C PHE A 206 -17.70 -17.62 16.55
N GLU A 207 -18.31 -18.38 15.64
CA GLU A 207 -19.47 -17.99 14.85
C GLU A 207 -20.64 -17.50 15.72
N ASP A 208 -20.80 -18.03 16.93
CA ASP A 208 -21.87 -17.61 17.84
C ASP A 208 -21.67 -16.13 18.26
N TYR A 209 -20.43 -15.73 18.56
CA TYR A 209 -20.08 -14.34 18.90
C TYR A 209 -20.26 -13.40 17.72
N LEU A 210 -19.87 -13.83 16.52
CA LEU A 210 -20.04 -13.04 15.29
C LEU A 210 -21.53 -12.81 14.95
N ASN A 211 -22.35 -13.85 15.12
CA ASN A 211 -23.80 -13.77 14.90
C ASN A 211 -24.48 -12.85 15.91
N GLU A 212 -24.11 -12.92 17.19
CA GLU A 212 -24.58 -11.98 18.23
C GLU A 212 -24.25 -10.53 17.88
N ALA A 213 -23.06 -10.30 17.31
CA ALA A 213 -22.58 -8.97 16.93
C ALA A 213 -23.03 -8.54 15.52
N ILE A 214 -23.74 -9.39 14.79
CA ILE A 214 -24.26 -9.12 13.44
C ILE A 214 -23.14 -8.72 12.46
N ILE A 215 -21.99 -9.40 12.53
CA ILE A 215 -20.88 -9.22 11.59
C ILE A 215 -20.55 -10.52 10.87
N GLN A 216 -20.01 -10.39 9.66
CA GLN A 216 -19.49 -11.53 8.90
C GLN A 216 -17.96 -11.53 8.94
N PHE A 217 -17.37 -12.70 9.18
CA PHE A 217 -15.92 -12.89 9.12
C PHE A 217 -15.59 -13.93 8.05
N LEU A 218 -14.67 -13.59 7.16
CA LEU A 218 -14.17 -14.50 6.14
C LEU A 218 -12.94 -15.21 6.66
N TYR A 219 -13.12 -16.47 7.04
CA TYR A 219 -12.04 -17.32 7.51
C TYR A 219 -10.99 -17.54 6.42
N SER A 220 -9.74 -17.19 6.72
CA SER A 220 -8.61 -17.59 5.90
C SER A 220 -8.27 -19.05 6.22
N ARG A 221 -8.46 -19.95 5.26
CA ARG A 221 -8.10 -21.37 5.43
C ARG A 221 -6.58 -21.50 5.36
N ALA A 222 -5.90 -21.40 6.50
CA ALA A 222 -4.48 -21.73 6.60
C ALA A 222 -4.33 -23.25 6.75
N PHE A 223 -3.68 -23.90 5.76
CA PHE A 223 -3.32 -25.31 5.84
C PHE A 223 -1.90 -25.43 6.41
N TYR A 224 -1.80 -25.83 7.67
CA TYR A 224 -0.51 -26.15 8.28
C TYR A 224 -0.16 -27.61 7.96
N TYR A 225 0.92 -27.82 7.21
CA TYR A 225 1.48 -29.14 7.01
C TYR A 225 2.32 -29.50 8.25
N GLU A 226 2.09 -30.68 8.83
CA GLU A 226 2.99 -31.23 9.83
C GLU A 226 4.39 -31.39 9.21
N LYS A 227 5.42 -30.97 9.95
CA LYS A 227 6.83 -31.13 9.54
C LYS A 227 7.31 -32.55 9.76
#